data_AF-A0A535UQI7-F1
#
_entry.id   AF-A0A535UQI7-F1
#
_cell.length_a   1.000
_cell.length_b   1.000
_cell.length_c   1.000
_cell.angle_alpha   90.00
_cell.angle_beta   90.00
_cell.angle_gamma   90.00
#
_symmetry.space_group_name_H-M   'P 1'
#
loop_
_entity.id
_entity.type
_entity.pdbx_description
1 polymer ?
#
loop_
_entity_poly.entity_id
_entity_poly.type
_entity_poly.pdbx_seq_one_letter_code
_entity_poly.pdbx_strand_id
1 'polypeptide(L)'
;MIALRPDVDVDVDALKERILERNLCIQALTAAQADDVALLDELDGWRGEGRRDCVDWVSCTLGCSPHNARALLAAGQAARELPELGDAFATGELSVDKMKLLAPTVAVADERTWVTTARESSPAELARRCREARNAERTGTERDRAQRVQRHLHSWYDEENMFQISGALPSCEGA
;
A
#
# COMPACT_ATOMS: atom_id res chain seq x y z
N MET A 1 -41.05 -2.65 -1.97
CA MET A 1 -39.61 -2.78 -2.24
C MET A 1 -39.44 -2.92 -3.74
N ILE A 2 -39.30 -1.80 -4.46
CA ILE A 2 -39.17 -1.80 -5.92
C ILE A 2 -37.78 -2.34 -6.21
N ALA A 3 -37.70 -3.57 -6.73
CA ALA A 3 -36.52 -4.04 -7.41
C ALA A 3 -36.37 -3.14 -8.65
N LEU A 4 -35.49 -2.15 -8.57
CA LEU A 4 -34.94 -1.47 -9.74
C LEU A 4 -34.25 -2.56 -10.56
N ARG A 5 -34.99 -3.24 -11.44
CA ARG A 5 -34.36 -3.86 -12.60
C ARG A 5 -33.65 -2.71 -13.30
N PRO A 6 -32.34 -2.78 -13.56
CA PRO A 6 -31.77 -1.86 -14.52
C PRO A 6 -32.53 -2.14 -15.83
N ASP A 7 -33.44 -1.24 -16.15
CA ASP A 7 -33.72 -0.92 -17.54
C ASP A 7 -32.41 -0.37 -18.12
N VAL A 8 -32.28 -0.34 -19.44
CA VAL A 8 -31.12 0.12 -20.23
C VAL A 8 -30.29 -1.05 -20.79
N ASP A 9 -30.33 -1.11 -22.12
CA ASP A 9 -29.26 -1.59 -23.00
C ASP A 9 -27.98 -0.80 -22.67
N VAL A 10 -27.34 -1.12 -21.54
CA VAL A 10 -26.17 -0.38 -21.04
C VAL A 10 -25.00 -0.76 -21.91
N ASP A 11 -24.48 0.22 -22.64
CA ASP A 11 -23.19 0.11 -23.28
C ASP A 11 -22.11 -0.18 -22.21
N VAL A 12 -21.64 -1.42 -22.21
CA VAL A 12 -20.67 -1.95 -21.26
C VAL A 12 -19.33 -1.25 -21.42
N ASP A 13 -18.95 -0.85 -22.62
CA ASP A 13 -17.65 -0.21 -22.86
C ASP A 13 -17.69 1.25 -22.39
N ALA A 14 -18.78 1.98 -22.66
CA ALA A 14 -19.00 3.30 -22.07
C ALA A 14 -19.07 3.26 -20.53
N LEU A 15 -19.61 2.18 -19.94
CA LEU A 15 -19.59 1.98 -18.49
C LEU A 15 -18.16 1.78 -17.96
N LYS A 16 -17.34 0.98 -18.64
CA LYS A 16 -15.93 0.76 -18.26
C LYS A 16 -15.14 2.07 -18.33
N GLU A 17 -15.27 2.83 -19.40
CA GLU A 17 -14.60 4.14 -19.56
C GLU A 17 -14.95 5.07 -18.40
N ARG A 18 -16.24 5.19 -18.07
CA ARG A 18 -16.70 6.01 -16.95
C ARG A 18 -16.17 5.51 -15.60
N ILE A 19 -16.02 4.21 -15.40
CA ILE A 19 -15.41 3.65 -14.18
C ILE A 19 -13.92 4.05 -14.11
N LEU A 20 -13.20 3.97 -15.22
CA LEU A 20 -11.78 4.31 -15.29
C LEU A 20 -11.54 5.80 -15.05
N GLU A 21 -12.33 6.68 -15.67
CA GLU A 21 -12.28 8.13 -15.46
C GLU A 21 -12.52 8.49 -14.00
N ARG A 22 -13.57 7.92 -13.39
CA ARG A 22 -13.88 8.15 -11.97
C ARG A 22 -12.78 7.62 -11.07
N ASN A 23 -12.24 6.45 -11.37
CA ASN A 23 -11.13 5.90 -10.60
C ASN A 23 -9.92 6.83 -10.64
N LEU A 24 -9.56 7.38 -11.82
CA LEU A 24 -8.45 8.34 -11.93
C LEU A 24 -8.68 9.57 -11.04
N CYS A 25 -9.87 10.18 -11.10
CA CYS A 25 -10.23 11.32 -10.24
C CYS A 25 -10.17 10.96 -8.75
N ILE A 26 -10.64 9.77 -8.37
CA ILE A 26 -10.58 9.27 -6.99
C ILE A 26 -9.12 9.10 -6.54
N GLN A 27 -8.26 8.52 -7.37
CA GLN A 27 -6.84 8.35 -7.02
C GLN A 27 -6.14 9.70 -6.86
N ALA A 28 -6.38 10.66 -7.76
CA ALA A 28 -5.80 12.00 -7.66
C ALA A 28 -6.24 12.72 -6.38
N LEU A 29 -7.54 12.65 -6.03
CA LEU A 29 -8.04 13.20 -4.76
C LEU A 29 -7.47 12.47 -3.54
N THR A 30 -7.30 11.15 -3.63
CA THR A 30 -6.67 10.34 -2.57
C THR A 30 -5.20 10.71 -2.40
N ALA A 31 -4.50 11.03 -3.49
CA ALA A 31 -3.11 11.49 -3.44
C ALA A 31 -2.98 12.86 -2.78
N ALA A 32 -3.87 13.81 -3.10
CA ALA A 32 -3.93 15.10 -2.41
C ALA A 32 -4.21 14.91 -0.90
N GLN A 33 -5.18 14.05 -0.54
CA GLN A 33 -5.45 13.72 0.86
C GLN A 33 -4.25 13.07 1.56
N ALA A 34 -3.47 12.23 0.86
CA ALA A 34 -2.27 11.63 1.41
C ALA A 34 -1.18 12.68 1.69
N ASP A 35 -0.99 13.67 0.81
CA ASP A 35 -0.06 14.78 1.04
C ASP A 35 -0.50 15.63 2.25
N ASP A 36 -1.79 15.95 2.37
CA ASP A 36 -2.34 16.64 3.55
C ASP A 36 -2.09 15.85 4.84
N VAL A 37 -2.28 14.52 4.81
CA VAL A 37 -2.01 13.63 5.96
C VAL A 37 -0.52 13.60 6.30
N ALA A 38 0.37 13.58 5.31
CA ALA A 38 1.81 13.62 5.53
C ALA A 38 2.25 14.97 6.13
N LEU A 39 1.69 16.09 5.65
CA LEU A 39 1.92 17.41 6.22
C LEU A 39 1.35 17.50 7.65
N LEU A 40 0.19 16.91 7.93
CA LEU A 40 -0.37 16.84 9.28
C LEU A 40 0.57 16.09 10.25
N ASP A 41 1.18 14.99 9.79
CA ASP A 41 2.17 14.23 10.56
C ASP A 41 3.44 15.07 10.81
N GLU A 42 3.97 15.72 9.78
CA GLU A 42 5.14 16.61 9.85
C GLU A 42 4.95 17.76 10.85
N LEU A 43 3.75 18.33 10.90
CA LEU A 43 3.40 19.44 11.78
C LEU A 43 2.95 18.99 13.19
N ASP A 44 3.02 17.70 13.51
CA ASP A 44 2.47 17.13 14.75
C ASP A 44 0.97 17.49 14.95
N GLY A 45 0.24 17.79 13.87
CA GLY A 45 -1.12 18.33 13.89
C GLY A 45 -2.19 17.32 14.31
N TRP A 46 -1.84 16.04 14.33
CA TRP A 46 -2.68 14.97 14.88
C TRP A 46 -2.74 14.99 16.42
N ARG A 47 -1.84 15.72 17.08
CA ARG A 47 -1.80 15.79 18.55
C ARG A 47 -3.03 16.50 19.10
N GLY A 48 -3.68 15.84 20.06
CA GLY A 48 -4.91 16.32 20.67
C GLY A 48 -5.88 15.16 20.89
N GLU A 49 -6.92 15.37 21.70
CA GLU A 49 -8.03 14.41 21.87
C GLU A 49 -7.64 12.96 22.21
N GLY A 50 -6.48 12.74 22.83
CA GLY A 50 -6.02 11.41 23.22
C GLY A 50 -5.53 10.51 22.07
N ARG A 51 -5.19 11.07 20.91
CA ARG A 51 -4.59 10.31 19.79
C ARG A 51 -3.15 9.90 20.10
N ARG A 52 -2.79 8.67 19.71
CA ARG A 52 -1.46 8.09 19.98
C ARG A 52 -0.40 8.49 18.97
N ASP A 53 -0.78 8.55 17.70
CA ASP A 53 0.04 8.92 16.54
C ASP A 53 -0.86 9.38 15.39
N CYS A 54 -0.27 9.84 14.28
CA CYS A 54 -1.04 10.27 13.11
C CYS A 54 -1.86 9.13 12.49
N VAL A 55 -1.38 7.88 12.55
CA VAL A 55 -2.12 6.71 12.03
C VAL A 55 -3.42 6.48 12.82
N ASP A 56 -3.36 6.61 14.13
CA ASP A 56 -4.51 6.53 15.05
C ASP A 56 -5.51 7.66 14.79
N TRP A 57 -5.02 8.89 14.59
CA TRP A 57 -5.87 10.02 14.20
C TRP A 57 -6.58 9.75 12.86
N VAL A 58 -5.85 9.35 11.81
CA VAL A 58 -6.41 9.07 10.49
C VAL A 58 -7.43 7.92 10.55
N SER A 59 -7.10 6.83 11.26
CA SER A 59 -7.97 5.67 11.39
C SER A 59 -9.29 6.03 12.06
N CYS A 60 -9.24 6.76 13.18
CA CYS A 60 -10.44 7.13 13.91
C CYS A 60 -11.25 8.24 13.23
N THR A 61 -10.58 9.27 12.70
CA THR A 61 -11.26 10.45 12.14
C THR A 61 -11.83 10.17 10.74
N LEU A 62 -11.11 9.41 9.91
CA LEU A 62 -11.55 9.09 8.54
C LEU A 62 -12.31 7.76 8.43
N GLY A 63 -12.44 7.02 9.53
CA GLY A 63 -13.21 5.77 9.57
C GLY A 63 -12.59 4.63 8.75
N CYS A 64 -11.26 4.56 8.66
CA CYS A 64 -10.55 3.51 7.94
C CYS A 64 -9.74 2.60 8.88
N SER A 65 -9.38 1.41 8.42
CA SER A 65 -8.58 0.48 9.22
C SER A 65 -7.18 1.06 9.51
N PRO A 66 -6.52 0.68 10.63
CA PRO A 66 -5.15 1.11 10.89
C PRO A 66 -4.16 0.73 9.78
N HIS A 67 -4.44 -0.35 9.05
CA HIS A 67 -3.66 -0.76 7.88
C HIS A 67 -3.79 0.27 6.75
N ASN A 68 -5.01 0.71 6.42
CA ASN A 68 -5.26 1.69 5.37
C ASN A 68 -4.76 3.07 5.76
N ALA A 69 -4.93 3.47 7.03
CA ALA A 69 -4.40 4.73 7.56
C ALA A 69 -2.88 4.79 7.42
N ARG A 70 -2.17 3.72 7.77
CA ARG A 70 -0.71 3.62 7.62
C ARG A 70 -0.28 3.66 6.16
N ALA A 71 -1.02 2.98 5.28
CA ALA A 71 -0.74 3.00 3.84
C ALA A 71 -0.91 4.41 3.24
N LEU A 72 -1.96 5.12 3.64
CA LEU A 72 -2.23 6.49 3.21
C LEU A 72 -1.12 7.45 3.66
N LEU A 73 -0.76 7.41 4.96
CA LEU A 73 0.32 8.22 5.52
C LEU A 73 1.66 7.93 4.82
N ALA A 74 2.02 6.65 4.69
CA ALA A 74 3.27 6.26 4.05
C ALA A 74 3.32 6.64 2.56
N ALA A 75 2.18 6.59 1.84
CA ALA A 75 2.11 7.02 0.45
C ALA A 75 2.35 8.53 0.31
N GLY A 76 1.77 9.35 1.20
CA GLY A 76 1.98 10.79 1.24
C GLY A 76 3.42 11.16 1.57
N GLN A 77 4.00 10.55 2.60
CA GLN A 77 5.41 10.75 2.97
C GLN A 77 6.34 10.37 1.81
N ALA A 78 6.12 9.21 1.18
CA ALA A 78 6.92 8.77 0.05
C ALA A 78 6.80 9.70 -1.16
N ALA A 79 5.60 10.21 -1.46
CA ALA A 79 5.40 11.16 -2.56
C ALA A 79 6.18 12.47 -2.38
N ARG A 80 6.37 12.92 -1.13
CA ARG A 80 7.16 14.12 -0.80
C ARG A 80 8.66 13.88 -0.92
N GLU A 81 9.11 12.66 -0.68
CA GLU A 81 10.54 12.26 -0.75
C GLU A 81 10.97 11.83 -2.16
N LEU A 82 10.03 11.42 -3.01
CA LEU A 82 10.24 10.81 -4.33
C LEU A 82 9.45 11.62 -5.38
N PRO A 83 10.03 12.68 -5.97
CA PRO A 83 9.28 13.63 -6.79
C PRO A 83 8.63 13.04 -8.04
N GLU A 84 9.28 12.11 -8.73
CA GLU A 84 8.75 11.54 -9.98
C GLU A 84 7.60 10.55 -9.71
N LEU A 85 7.68 9.81 -8.60
CA LEU A 85 6.57 9.01 -8.09
C LEU A 85 5.48 9.87 -7.50
N GLY A 86 5.83 10.97 -6.83
CA GLY A 86 4.93 11.98 -6.31
C GLY A 86 4.08 12.59 -7.43
N ASP A 87 4.69 12.97 -8.55
CA ASP A 87 3.99 13.49 -9.72
C ASP A 87 3.02 12.47 -10.33
N ALA A 88 3.46 11.22 -10.49
CA ALA A 88 2.60 10.14 -10.99
C ALA A 88 1.46 9.80 -10.01
N PHE A 89 1.69 9.94 -8.71
CA PHE A 89 0.67 9.74 -7.68
C PHE A 89 -0.35 10.90 -7.67
N ALA A 90 0.11 12.15 -7.71
CA ALA A 90 -0.73 13.35 -7.69
C ALA A 90 -1.69 13.42 -8.89
N THR A 91 -1.27 12.89 -10.04
CA THR A 91 -2.10 12.80 -11.26
C THR A 91 -3.09 11.63 -11.24
N GLY A 92 -3.04 10.77 -10.22
CA GLY A 92 -3.90 9.58 -10.07
C GLY A 92 -3.46 8.37 -10.87
N GLU A 93 -2.32 8.43 -11.56
CA GLU A 93 -1.77 7.30 -12.33
C GLU A 93 -1.28 6.15 -11.42
N LEU A 94 -0.84 6.51 -10.21
CA LEU A 94 -0.53 5.56 -9.15
C LEU A 94 -1.61 5.60 -8.06
N SER A 95 -1.93 4.45 -7.50
CA SER A 95 -2.80 4.33 -6.33
C SER A 95 -1.98 4.22 -5.04
N VAL A 96 -2.63 4.43 -3.89
CA VAL A 96 -2.02 4.19 -2.56
C VAL A 96 -1.45 2.77 -2.45
N ASP A 97 -2.13 1.79 -3.05
CA ASP A 97 -1.67 0.39 -3.07
C ASP A 97 -0.37 0.19 -3.85
N LYS A 98 -0.14 0.97 -4.92
CA LYS A 98 1.13 0.95 -5.63
C LYS A 98 2.20 1.73 -4.86
N MET A 99 1.85 2.90 -4.32
CA MET A 99 2.78 3.74 -3.56
C MET A 99 3.33 3.03 -2.32
N LYS A 100 2.49 2.34 -1.54
CA LYS A 100 2.93 1.60 -0.35
C LYS A 100 3.90 0.45 -0.67
N LEU A 101 3.88 -0.08 -1.90
CA LEU A 101 4.81 -1.11 -2.36
C LEU A 101 6.15 -0.53 -2.80
N LEU A 102 6.12 0.70 -3.33
CA LEU A 102 7.27 1.42 -3.89
C LEU A 102 8.07 2.15 -2.81
N ALA A 103 7.42 2.74 -1.81
CA ALA A 103 8.07 3.51 -0.75
C ALA A 103 9.28 2.80 -0.11
N PRO A 104 9.23 1.48 0.21
CA PRO A 104 10.38 0.77 0.78
C PRO A 104 11.42 0.30 -0.25
N THR A 105 11.16 0.45 -1.55
CA THR A 105 11.98 -0.06 -2.66
C THR A 105 12.72 1.05 -3.40
N VAL A 106 12.24 2.29 -3.43
CA VAL A 106 12.83 3.27 -4.36
C VAL A 106 14.19 3.77 -3.88
N ALA A 107 14.50 3.67 -2.58
CA ALA A 107 15.84 3.94 -2.05
C ALA A 107 16.96 3.11 -2.72
N VAL A 108 16.60 2.03 -3.43
CA VAL A 108 17.52 1.07 -4.04
C VAL A 108 17.61 1.16 -5.58
N ALA A 109 16.97 2.15 -6.22
CA ALA A 109 16.86 2.15 -7.67
C ALA A 109 16.53 3.51 -8.29
N ASP A 110 16.66 3.59 -9.61
CA ASP A 110 16.22 4.73 -10.42
C ASP A 110 14.69 4.89 -10.38
N GLU A 111 14.24 6.07 -9.96
CA GLU A 111 12.84 6.39 -9.71
C GLU A 111 11.99 6.33 -10.99
N ARG A 112 12.48 6.85 -12.13
CA ARG A 112 11.82 6.80 -13.44
C ARG A 112 11.48 5.39 -13.88
N THR A 113 12.42 4.47 -13.65
CA THR A 113 12.26 3.07 -14.00
C THR A 113 11.12 2.43 -13.20
N TRP A 114 10.98 2.81 -11.92
CA TRP A 114 9.87 2.35 -11.09
C TRP A 114 8.53 2.98 -11.43
N VAL A 115 8.48 4.26 -11.81
CA VAL A 115 7.26 4.90 -12.34
C VAL A 115 6.74 4.12 -13.55
N THR A 116 7.61 3.85 -14.52
CA THR A 116 7.27 3.10 -15.73
C THR A 116 6.78 1.70 -15.39
N THR A 117 7.55 0.99 -14.54
CA THR A 117 7.18 -0.35 -14.07
C THR A 117 5.82 -0.37 -13.37
N ALA A 118 5.53 0.63 -12.54
CA ALA A 118 4.29 0.71 -11.78
C ALA A 118 3.08 0.99 -12.67
N ARG A 119 3.23 1.82 -13.71
CA ARG A 119 2.15 2.08 -14.70
C ARG A 119 1.71 0.81 -15.43
N GLU A 120 2.67 -0.04 -15.79
CA GLU A 120 2.43 -1.24 -16.61
C GLU A 120 2.11 -2.51 -15.80
N SER A 121 2.22 -2.46 -14.46
CA SER A 121 2.05 -3.63 -13.60
C SER A 121 0.75 -3.58 -12.79
N SER A 122 0.15 -4.75 -12.60
CA SER A 122 -0.82 -4.95 -11.52
C SER A 122 -0.13 -4.79 -10.15
N PRO A 123 -0.88 -4.51 -9.06
CA PRO A 123 -0.29 -4.44 -7.72
C PRO A 123 0.44 -5.72 -7.30
N ALA A 124 -0.03 -6.90 -7.75
CA ALA A 124 0.60 -8.18 -7.44
C ALA A 124 1.96 -8.34 -8.13
N GLU A 125 2.05 -7.98 -9.42
CA GLU A 125 3.30 -8.00 -10.17
C GLU A 125 4.29 -6.97 -9.63
N LEU A 126 3.80 -5.76 -9.31
CA LEU A 126 4.62 -4.72 -8.70
C LEU A 126 5.18 -5.18 -7.34
N ALA A 127 4.34 -5.79 -6.50
CA ALA A 127 4.77 -6.34 -5.22
C ALA A 127 5.85 -7.42 -5.38
N ARG A 128 5.76 -8.26 -6.42
CA ARG A 128 6.80 -9.24 -6.76
C ARG A 128 8.09 -8.55 -7.17
N ARG A 129 8.05 -7.63 -8.13
CA ARG A 129 9.23 -6.89 -8.63
C ARG A 129 9.91 -6.10 -7.50
N CYS A 130 9.15 -5.39 -6.67
CA CYS A 130 9.68 -4.66 -5.51
C CYS A 130 10.39 -5.59 -4.52
N ARG A 131 9.86 -6.80 -4.31
CA ARG A 131 10.46 -7.81 -3.44
C ARG A 131 11.76 -8.36 -4.02
N GLU A 132 11.78 -8.64 -5.33
CA GLU A 132 12.97 -9.09 -6.06
C GLU A 132 14.08 -8.04 -5.98
N ALA A 133 13.79 -6.77 -6.26
CA ALA A 133 14.74 -5.68 -6.18
C ALA A 133 15.34 -5.53 -4.77
N ARG A 134 14.50 -5.47 -3.73
CA ARG A 134 14.98 -5.42 -2.33
C ARG A 134 15.81 -6.65 -1.94
N ASN A 135 15.54 -7.80 -2.51
CA ASN A 135 16.30 -9.01 -2.24
C ASN A 135 17.63 -9.03 -2.99
N ALA A 136 17.71 -8.44 -4.18
CA ALA A 136 18.91 -8.40 -5.00
C ALA A 136 20.03 -7.56 -4.36
N GLU A 137 19.68 -6.49 -3.65
CA GLU A 137 20.66 -5.63 -2.98
C GLU A 137 21.14 -6.14 -1.62
N ARG A 138 20.37 -7.03 -0.99
CA ARG A 138 20.75 -7.56 0.31
C ARG A 138 21.99 -8.44 0.20
N THR A 139 23.02 -8.08 0.94
CA THR A 139 24.16 -8.95 1.21
C THR A 139 23.73 -10.20 1.98
N GLY A 140 24.57 -11.24 2.01
CA GLY A 140 24.28 -12.47 2.77
C GLY A 140 23.97 -12.20 4.24
N THR A 141 24.76 -11.33 4.89
CA THR A 141 24.58 -10.95 6.30
C THR A 141 23.28 -10.19 6.55
N GLU A 142 22.90 -9.26 5.66
CA GLU A 142 21.63 -8.52 5.78
C GLU A 142 20.43 -9.43 5.54
N ARG A 143 20.54 -10.36 4.59
CA ARG A 143 19.52 -11.36 4.32
C ARG A 143 19.32 -12.27 5.52
N ASP A 144 20.40 -12.77 6.12
CA ASP A 144 20.35 -13.60 7.33
C ASP A 144 19.71 -12.85 8.50
N ARG A 145 20.09 -11.58 8.71
CA ARG A 145 19.49 -10.73 9.74
C ARG A 145 18.00 -10.53 9.50
N ALA A 146 17.58 -10.23 8.26
CA ALA A 146 16.19 -10.05 7.91
C ALA A 146 15.36 -11.33 8.12
N GLN A 147 15.90 -12.50 7.75
CA GLN A 147 15.24 -13.79 7.99
C GLN A 147 15.08 -14.08 9.49
N ARG A 148 16.10 -13.78 10.31
CA ARG A 148 16.03 -13.94 11.77
C ARG A 148 14.99 -13.03 12.42
N VAL A 149 14.84 -11.79 11.93
CA VAL A 149 13.82 -10.85 12.41
C VAL A 149 12.41 -11.32 12.04
N GLN A 150 12.24 -11.90 10.85
CA GLN A 150 10.94 -12.40 10.37
C GLN A 150 10.58 -13.78 10.91
N ARG A 151 11.52 -14.48 11.56
CA ARG A 151 11.32 -15.82 12.06
C ARG A 151 10.24 -15.83 13.15
N HIS A 152 9.20 -16.63 12.93
CA HIS A 152 8.14 -16.84 13.91
C HIS A 152 7.50 -18.21 13.73
N LEU A 153 6.95 -18.73 14.82
CA LEU A 153 6.12 -19.92 14.85
C LEU A 153 4.94 -19.64 15.77
N HIS A 154 3.74 -19.73 15.24
CA HIS A 154 2.49 -19.55 15.97
C HIS A 154 1.65 -20.82 15.83
N SER A 155 1.15 -21.32 16.95
CA SER A 155 0.27 -22.49 16.98
C SER A 155 -0.97 -22.18 17.80
N TRP A 156 -2.12 -22.60 17.32
CA TRP A 156 -3.41 -22.40 17.95
C TRP A 156 -4.35 -23.56 17.60
N TYR A 157 -5.46 -23.67 18.32
CA TYR A 157 -6.58 -24.52 17.93
C TYR A 157 -7.67 -23.62 17.35
N ASP A 158 -8.28 -24.04 16.25
CA ASP A 158 -9.45 -23.33 15.69
C ASP A 158 -10.76 -23.76 16.36
N GLU A 159 -11.88 -23.23 15.85
CA GLU A 159 -13.23 -23.48 16.39
C GLU A 159 -13.64 -24.97 16.29
N GLU A 160 -13.02 -25.75 15.40
CA GLU A 160 -13.25 -27.18 15.23
C GLU A 160 -12.24 -28.04 16.02
N ASN A 161 -11.43 -27.42 16.90
CA ASN A 161 -10.32 -28.05 17.61
C ASN A 161 -9.23 -28.63 16.69
N MET A 162 -9.11 -28.14 15.47
CA MET A 162 -8.00 -28.53 14.60
C MET A 162 -6.75 -27.77 15.04
N PHE A 163 -5.64 -28.50 15.20
CA PHE A 163 -4.35 -27.90 15.51
C PHE A 163 -3.79 -27.19 14.27
N GLN A 164 -3.71 -25.86 14.34
CA GLN A 164 -3.18 -25.01 13.29
C GLN A 164 -1.77 -24.53 13.66
N ILE A 165 -0.88 -24.51 12.65
CA ILE A 165 0.47 -23.99 12.79
C ILE A 165 0.80 -23.10 11.59
N SER A 166 1.33 -21.91 11.87
CA SER A 166 1.83 -20.99 10.85
C SER A 166 3.16 -20.41 11.30
N GLY A 167 4.08 -20.24 10.37
CA GLY A 167 5.38 -19.69 10.69
C GLY A 167 6.18 -19.33 9.45
N ALA A 168 7.26 -18.60 9.70
CA ALA A 168 8.31 -18.33 8.73
C ALA A 168 9.65 -18.74 9.35
N LEU A 169 10.43 -19.52 8.61
CA LEU A 169 11.75 -19.98 9.03
C LEU A 169 12.83 -19.45 8.08
N PRO A 170 14.05 -19.21 8.58
CA PRO A 170 15.21 -18.96 7.74
C PRO A 170 15.39 -20.06 6.69
N SER A 171 15.90 -19.73 5.51
CA SER A 171 16.08 -20.69 4.41
C SER A 171 17.06 -21.82 4.73
N CYS A 172 17.91 -21.65 5.75
CA CYS A 172 18.80 -22.69 6.27
C CYS A 172 18.16 -23.57 7.37
N GLU A 173 16.98 -23.18 7.88
CA GLU A 173 16.22 -23.89 8.91
C GLU A 173 14.92 -24.52 8.37
N GLY A 174 14.54 -24.21 7.12
CA GLY A 174 13.43 -24.86 6.41
C GLY A 174 13.87 -26.18 5.77
N ALA A 175 13.14 -27.25 6.06
CA ALA A 175 13.30 -28.56 5.41
C ALA A 175 12.88 -28.53 3.93
#